data_AF-A0A0D5ZKP2-F1
#
_entry.id   AF-A0A0D5ZKP2-F1
#
_cell.length_a   1.000
_cell.length_b   1.000
_cell.length_c   1.000
_cell.angle_alpha   90.00
_cell.angle_beta   90.00
_cell.angle_gamma   90.00
#
_symmetry.space_group_name_H-M   'P 1'
#
loop_
_entity.id
_entity.type
_entity.pdbx_description
1 polymer ?
#
loop_
_entity_poly.entity_id
_entity_poly.type
_entity_poly.pdbx_seq_one_letter_code
_entity_poly.pdbx_strand_id
1 'polypeptide(L)'
;MDEIFGEENFICNFVWQKKNAGSGSDSSFIRVLNEYILMYVKDRNKFKITYDKIDIEDGTYDLEDEFKETRGKYKLKQLDVGSLSWSAGLDYEIENEGNKYYAGSSKENWILRHNGKHAEKDWRWRWSKEKMKWGIKNKFIVFKNEKVFSKQYQFVDNENKPIDRLSVFSNLIISQNDSKSKKTMGSNGTQEQKDIFNNLKVFDHPKPLDLIKFLINLSPNKNARVLDFFAGSGTTAHAVWDLNREDGGNRSVTLVTNNENGIGKNVTYERLHRISLGKSTDGNANFKWLDKNEPYQAPLKVYETKQFSIDINNSLEEKTNLFIKEMQELANVNLDKKDDNERILYYLKQLYSLKNDEDQNEAN
;
A
#
# COMPACT_ATOMS: atom_id res chain seq x y z
N MET A 1 -2.69 15.50 11.75
CA MET A 1 -2.07 14.15 11.80
C MET A 1 -0.68 14.23 12.38
N ASP A 2 0.20 15.12 11.90
CA ASP A 2 1.54 15.32 12.49
C ASP A 2 1.50 15.61 14.00
N GLU A 3 0.58 16.44 14.47
CA GLU A 3 0.40 16.70 15.91
C GLU A 3 0.05 15.44 16.73
N ILE A 4 -0.69 14.50 16.13
CA ILE A 4 -1.17 13.29 16.80
C ILE A 4 -0.12 12.16 16.76
N PHE A 5 0.58 12.03 15.63
CA PHE A 5 1.47 10.89 15.35
C PHE A 5 2.95 11.25 15.37
N GLY A 6 3.32 12.53 15.40
CA GLY A 6 4.67 13.04 15.16
C GLY A 6 4.97 13.17 13.66
N GLU A 7 5.54 14.29 13.25
CA GLU A 7 5.98 14.52 11.85
C GLU A 7 7.05 13.49 11.43
N GLU A 8 7.91 13.09 12.37
CA GLU A 8 8.95 12.08 12.15
C GLU A 8 8.40 10.71 11.73
N ASN A 9 7.15 10.44 12.08
CA ASN A 9 6.42 9.20 11.82
C ASN A 9 5.60 9.25 10.52
N PHE A 10 5.60 10.39 9.81
CA PHE A 10 5.11 10.47 8.44
C PHE A 10 6.03 9.68 7.49
N ILE A 11 5.45 8.78 6.70
CA ILE A 11 6.19 7.97 5.72
C ILE A 11 6.09 8.59 4.34
N CYS A 12 4.87 8.76 3.84
CA CYS A 12 4.63 9.36 2.52
C CYS A 12 3.18 9.79 2.34
N ASN A 13 2.97 10.63 1.33
CA ASN A 13 1.68 10.90 0.74
C ASN A 13 1.59 10.13 -0.59
N PHE A 14 0.69 9.15 -0.66
CA PHE A 14 0.38 8.50 -1.92
C PHE A 14 -0.53 9.39 -2.75
N VAL A 15 -0.14 9.61 -4.00
CA VAL A 15 -0.97 10.29 -5.00
C VAL A 15 -1.67 9.21 -5.81
N TRP A 16 -2.95 9.00 -5.55
CA TRP A 16 -3.75 7.97 -6.19
C TRP A 16 -4.57 8.54 -7.34
N GLN A 17 -4.33 8.05 -8.55
CA GLN A 17 -5.15 8.39 -9.72
C GLN A 17 -6.51 7.67 -9.65
N LYS A 18 -7.51 8.34 -9.07
CA LYS A 18 -8.88 7.84 -8.96
C LYS A 18 -9.64 7.87 -10.28
N LYS A 19 -9.34 8.83 -11.16
CA LYS A 19 -10.07 9.07 -12.42
C LYS A 19 -9.16 8.92 -13.64
N ASN A 20 -9.75 8.46 -14.74
CA ASN A 20 -9.06 8.31 -16.02
C ASN A 20 -8.68 9.67 -16.63
N ALA A 21 -7.69 9.65 -17.53
CA ALA A 21 -7.24 10.83 -18.27
C ALA A 21 -8.30 11.48 -19.18
N GLY A 22 -9.48 10.87 -19.37
CA GLY A 22 -10.64 11.47 -20.05
C GLY A 22 -11.70 12.09 -19.12
N SER A 23 -11.64 11.83 -17.80
CA SER A 23 -12.67 12.30 -16.85
C SER A 23 -12.57 13.79 -16.47
N GLY A 24 -13.70 14.49 -16.36
CA GLY A 24 -13.71 15.90 -15.95
C GLY A 24 -13.29 16.86 -17.07
N SER A 25 -13.58 16.52 -18.34
CA SER A 25 -13.45 17.42 -19.50
C SER A 25 -14.11 18.78 -19.28
N ASP A 26 -15.14 18.81 -18.44
CA ASP A 26 -15.98 19.98 -18.21
C ASP A 26 -15.44 20.87 -17.07
N SER A 27 -14.23 20.61 -16.58
CA SER A 27 -13.58 21.41 -15.54
C SER A 27 -13.18 22.78 -16.10
N SER A 28 -13.52 23.85 -15.40
CA SER A 28 -13.28 25.23 -15.88
C SER A 28 -11.80 25.63 -16.00
N PHE A 29 -10.91 25.00 -15.21
CA PHE A 29 -9.49 25.35 -15.18
C PHE A 29 -8.59 24.12 -15.30
N ILE A 30 -8.57 23.27 -14.27
CA ILE A 30 -7.67 22.12 -14.18
C ILE A 30 -8.48 20.89 -13.79
N ARG A 31 -8.18 19.77 -14.46
CA ARG A 31 -8.83 18.49 -14.23
C ARG A 31 -8.20 17.79 -13.04
N VAL A 32 -8.95 17.69 -11.93
CA VAL A 32 -8.50 16.96 -10.73
C VAL A 32 -8.86 15.48 -10.87
N LEU A 33 -7.83 14.66 -11.10
CA LEU A 33 -7.96 13.22 -11.35
C LEU A 33 -7.49 12.34 -10.19
N ASN A 34 -6.84 12.93 -9.20
CA ASN A 34 -6.21 12.23 -8.10
C ASN A 34 -6.89 12.50 -6.75
N GLU A 35 -6.61 11.62 -5.80
CA GLU A 35 -6.86 11.79 -4.38
C GLU A 35 -5.56 11.47 -3.62
N TYR A 36 -5.53 11.81 -2.33
CA TYR A 36 -4.36 11.61 -1.47
C TYR A 36 -4.63 10.55 -0.42
N ILE A 37 -3.60 9.76 -0.10
CA ILE A 37 -3.63 8.77 0.99
C ILE A 37 -2.38 8.99 1.83
N LEU A 38 -2.57 9.48 3.05
CA LEU A 38 -1.47 9.73 3.98
C LEU A 38 -1.10 8.44 4.71
N MET A 39 0.20 8.15 4.77
CA MET A 39 0.74 7.01 5.51
C MET A 39 1.58 7.49 6.69
N TYR A 40 1.15 7.12 7.89
CA TYR A 40 1.90 7.27 9.13
C TYR A 40 2.19 5.90 9.74
N VAL A 41 3.25 5.83 10.54
CA VAL A 41 3.59 4.64 11.32
C VAL A 41 3.69 5.00 12.79
N LYS A 42 3.43 4.05 13.70
CA LYS A 42 3.53 4.33 15.13
C LYS A 42 4.97 4.53 15.62
N ASP A 43 5.91 3.81 15.01
CA ASP A 43 7.33 3.85 15.35
C ASP A 43 8.13 3.56 14.08
N ARG A 44 8.72 4.61 13.51
CA ARG A 44 9.51 4.53 12.27
C ARG A 44 10.69 3.55 12.36
N ASN A 45 11.27 3.36 13.54
CA ASN A 45 12.43 2.48 13.71
C ASN A 45 12.04 0.99 13.69
N LYS A 46 10.77 0.68 13.97
CA LYS A 46 10.23 -0.70 13.92
C LYS A 46 9.47 -1.00 12.64
N PHE A 47 9.22 0.01 11.80
CA PHE A 47 8.45 -0.16 10.59
C PHE A 47 9.20 -1.02 9.57
N LYS A 48 8.51 -2.03 9.06
CA LYS A 48 8.97 -2.87 7.95
C LYS A 48 7.93 -2.79 6.85
N ILE A 49 8.39 -2.63 5.62
CA ILE A 49 7.55 -2.61 4.44
C ILE A 49 7.84 -3.83 3.58
N THR A 50 6.80 -4.34 2.91
CA THR A 50 6.96 -5.31 1.83
C THR A 50 7.63 -4.63 0.61
N TYR A 51 8.04 -5.43 -0.37
CA TYR A 51 8.53 -4.93 -1.66
C TYR A 51 7.56 -5.31 -2.77
N ASP A 52 7.49 -4.50 -3.81
CA ASP A 52 6.76 -4.86 -5.01
C ASP A 52 7.57 -5.87 -5.83
N LYS A 53 6.88 -6.83 -6.44
CA LYS A 53 7.50 -7.74 -7.40
C LYS A 53 7.56 -7.05 -8.74
N ILE A 54 8.78 -6.86 -9.25
CA ILE A 54 9.02 -6.38 -10.61
C ILE A 54 8.49 -7.45 -11.56
N ASP A 55 7.64 -7.02 -12.50
CA ASP A 55 7.24 -7.88 -13.59
C ASP A 55 8.46 -8.11 -14.51
N ILE A 56 9.01 -9.32 -14.44
CA ILE A 56 10.15 -9.73 -15.25
C ILE A 56 9.74 -10.22 -16.64
N GLU A 57 8.42 -10.30 -16.91
CA GLU A 57 7.82 -10.72 -18.19
C GLU A 57 7.24 -9.52 -18.97
N ASP A 58 7.50 -8.30 -18.53
CA ASP A 58 7.05 -7.03 -19.12
C ASP A 58 7.62 -6.72 -20.52
N GLY A 59 8.41 -7.64 -21.08
CA GLY A 59 9.09 -7.49 -22.36
C GLY A 59 10.38 -6.68 -22.30
N THR A 60 10.79 -6.14 -21.15
CA THR A 60 12.07 -5.40 -21.03
C THR A 60 13.29 -6.30 -21.08
N TYR A 61 13.13 -7.59 -20.76
CA TYR A 61 14.16 -8.62 -20.90
C TYR A 61 14.01 -9.29 -22.27
N ASP A 62 14.64 -8.71 -23.29
CA ASP A 62 14.43 -9.02 -24.71
C ASP A 62 15.58 -9.78 -25.37
N LEU A 63 16.73 -9.89 -24.70
CA LEU A 63 17.93 -10.54 -25.22
C LEU A 63 18.18 -11.91 -24.58
N GLU A 64 18.83 -12.80 -25.33
CA GLU A 64 19.11 -14.18 -24.92
C GLU A 64 20.57 -14.55 -25.23
N ASP A 65 21.09 -15.53 -24.51
CA ASP A 65 22.41 -16.12 -24.74
C ASP A 65 22.41 -17.59 -24.27
N GLU A 66 23.58 -18.24 -24.27
CA GLU A 66 23.72 -19.66 -23.90
C GLU A 66 23.29 -19.98 -22.46
N PHE A 67 23.08 -18.97 -21.60
CA PHE A 67 22.65 -19.16 -20.21
C PHE A 67 21.14 -19.00 -20.02
N LYS A 68 20.35 -18.83 -21.08
CA LYS A 68 18.90 -18.61 -21.01
C LYS A 68 18.19 -19.57 -20.04
N GLU A 69 18.49 -20.87 -20.10
CA GLU A 69 17.86 -21.88 -19.26
C GLU A 69 18.19 -21.74 -17.76
N THR A 70 19.32 -21.13 -17.41
CA THR A 70 19.80 -21.01 -16.02
C THR A 70 19.67 -19.62 -15.44
N ARG A 71 19.78 -18.57 -16.27
CA ARG A 71 19.77 -17.15 -15.88
C ARG A 71 18.52 -16.42 -16.37
N GLY A 72 17.82 -16.96 -17.37
CA GLY A 72 16.73 -16.30 -18.07
C GLY A 72 17.21 -15.38 -19.20
N LYS A 73 16.28 -14.63 -19.79
CA LYS A 73 16.60 -13.53 -20.72
C LYS A 73 17.31 -12.40 -19.97
N TYR A 74 17.94 -11.49 -20.69
CA TYR A 74 18.61 -10.33 -20.12
C TYR A 74 18.27 -9.04 -20.85
N LYS A 75 18.58 -7.93 -20.19
CA LYS A 75 18.65 -6.59 -20.79
C LYS A 75 20.01 -5.96 -20.57
N LEU A 76 20.39 -5.04 -21.44
CA LEU A 76 21.64 -4.31 -21.32
C LEU A 76 21.48 -3.07 -20.45
N LYS A 77 22.38 -2.93 -19.47
CA LYS A 77 22.50 -1.72 -18.66
C LYS A 77 23.86 -1.08 -18.88
N GLN A 78 23.87 0.17 -19.30
CA GLN A 78 25.11 0.92 -19.52
C GLN A 78 25.91 0.98 -18.20
N LEU A 79 27.20 0.60 -18.29
CA LEU A 79 28.02 0.33 -17.12
C LEU A 79 28.57 1.63 -16.50
N ASP A 80 28.81 2.67 -17.29
CA ASP A 80 29.19 3.99 -16.81
C ASP A 80 27.99 4.85 -16.41
N VAL A 81 28.24 5.80 -15.51
CA VAL A 81 27.23 6.73 -14.99
C VAL A 81 27.90 8.03 -14.56
N GLY A 82 27.32 9.17 -14.95
CA GLY A 82 27.79 10.51 -14.57
C GLY A 82 27.07 11.13 -13.37
N SER A 83 26.02 10.51 -12.86
CA SER A 83 25.19 11.07 -11.77
C SER A 83 25.58 10.61 -10.36
N LEU A 84 26.60 9.76 -10.24
CA LEU A 84 27.10 9.28 -8.95
C LEU A 84 28.37 10.04 -8.55
N SER A 85 28.64 10.10 -7.24
CA SER A 85 29.87 10.73 -6.74
C SER A 85 31.09 10.08 -7.38
N TRP A 86 32.00 10.88 -7.92
CA TRP A 86 33.20 10.37 -8.57
C TRP A 86 34.10 9.63 -7.57
N SER A 87 34.83 8.62 -8.04
CA SER A 87 35.90 8.01 -7.24
C SER A 87 36.98 7.46 -8.17
N ALA A 88 38.25 7.75 -7.88
CA ALA A 88 39.39 7.24 -8.64
C ALA A 88 39.36 5.70 -8.80
N GLY A 89 38.95 4.97 -7.75
CA GLY A 89 38.87 3.51 -7.77
C GLY A 89 37.85 2.91 -8.76
N LEU A 90 36.84 3.70 -9.17
CA LEU A 90 35.83 3.29 -10.16
C LEU A 90 35.95 4.03 -11.49
N ASP A 91 36.96 4.87 -11.69
CA ASP A 91 37.18 5.59 -12.95
C ASP A 91 38.48 5.14 -13.59
N TYR A 92 38.49 3.93 -14.15
CA TYR A 92 39.69 3.28 -14.67
C TYR A 92 39.58 2.94 -16.15
N GLU A 93 40.71 2.79 -16.84
CA GLU A 93 40.72 2.31 -18.22
C GLU A 93 40.32 0.82 -18.26
N ILE A 94 39.40 0.47 -19.16
CA ILE A 94 39.07 -0.92 -19.50
C ILE A 94 39.67 -1.21 -20.87
N GLU A 95 40.39 -2.31 -20.99
CA GLU A 95 40.93 -2.79 -22.26
C GLU A 95 40.25 -4.11 -22.65
N ASN A 96 39.78 -4.19 -23.89
CA ASN A 96 39.22 -5.41 -24.47
C ASN A 96 39.55 -5.49 -25.96
N GLU A 97 40.22 -6.56 -26.39
CA GLU A 97 40.58 -6.82 -27.80
C GLU A 97 41.30 -5.63 -28.47
N GLY A 98 42.20 -4.98 -27.73
CA GLY A 98 42.96 -3.80 -28.21
C GLY A 98 42.19 -2.47 -28.16
N ASN A 99 40.89 -2.49 -27.85
CA ASN A 99 40.08 -1.28 -27.65
C ASN A 99 40.13 -0.82 -26.20
N LYS A 100 40.20 0.51 -26.00
CA LYS A 100 40.23 1.15 -24.67
C LYS A 100 38.94 1.91 -24.42
N TYR A 101 38.37 1.70 -23.23
CA TYR A 101 37.11 2.32 -22.81
C TYR A 101 37.32 3.12 -21.54
N TYR A 102 36.66 4.28 -21.48
CA TYR A 102 36.70 5.22 -20.37
C TYR A 102 35.27 5.59 -19.98
N ALA A 103 35.01 5.81 -18.69
CA ALA A 103 33.69 6.23 -18.25
C ALA A 103 33.34 7.59 -18.88
N GLY A 104 32.13 7.72 -19.43
CA GLY A 104 31.73 8.89 -20.22
C GLY A 104 32.31 8.93 -21.62
N SER A 105 32.88 7.82 -22.11
CA SER A 105 33.38 7.63 -23.48
C SER A 105 34.42 8.67 -23.95
N SER A 106 35.16 9.29 -23.02
CA SER A 106 36.18 10.29 -23.36
C SER A 106 37.45 10.10 -22.54
N LYS A 107 38.55 9.81 -23.25
CA LYS A 107 39.90 9.73 -22.67
C LYS A 107 40.36 11.08 -22.12
N GLU A 108 40.07 12.16 -22.85
CA GLU A 108 40.44 13.51 -22.43
C GLU A 108 39.78 13.86 -21.10
N ASN A 109 38.47 13.63 -20.99
CA ASN A 109 37.74 13.86 -19.74
C ASN A 109 38.25 12.95 -18.62
N TRP A 110 38.58 11.70 -18.92
CA TRP A 110 39.20 10.79 -17.94
C TRP A 110 40.54 11.35 -17.40
N ILE A 111 41.42 11.84 -18.28
CA ILE A 111 42.69 12.48 -17.86
C ILE A 111 42.43 13.71 -16.99
N LEU A 112 41.48 14.57 -17.39
CA LEU A 112 41.11 15.76 -16.61
C LEU A 112 40.65 15.38 -15.19
N ARG A 113 39.79 14.37 -15.07
CA ARG A 113 39.30 13.91 -13.76
C ARG A 113 40.44 13.41 -12.87
N HIS A 114 41.37 12.62 -13.41
CA HIS A 114 42.54 12.15 -12.64
C HIS A 114 43.55 13.24 -12.28
N ASN A 115 43.52 14.36 -13.00
CA ASN A 115 44.29 15.56 -12.67
C ASN A 115 43.57 16.50 -11.68
N GLY A 116 42.50 16.03 -11.02
CA GLY A 116 41.73 16.80 -10.06
C GLY A 116 40.69 17.74 -10.67
N LYS A 117 40.50 17.71 -12.00
CA LYS A 117 39.46 18.49 -12.69
C LYS A 117 38.21 17.63 -12.91
N HIS A 118 37.52 17.32 -11.81
CA HIS A 118 36.25 16.59 -11.82
C HIS A 118 35.20 17.31 -10.98
N ALA A 119 33.92 17.06 -11.29
CA ALA A 119 32.84 17.45 -10.40
C ALA A 119 32.71 16.47 -9.21
N GLU A 120 31.95 16.83 -8.18
CA GLU A 120 31.62 15.90 -7.10
C GLU A 120 30.89 14.66 -7.65
N LYS A 121 29.91 14.89 -8.54
CA LYS A 121 29.24 13.87 -9.34
C LYS A 121 29.79 13.91 -10.76
N ASP A 122 30.43 12.83 -11.17
CA ASP A 122 31.08 12.75 -12.47
C ASP A 122 31.10 11.29 -12.96
N TRP A 123 31.57 11.08 -14.19
CA TRP A 123 31.62 9.79 -14.83
C TRP A 123 32.52 8.80 -14.09
N ARG A 124 31.93 7.66 -13.76
CA ARG A 124 32.60 6.47 -13.22
C ARG A 124 31.93 5.21 -13.73
N TRP A 125 32.62 4.08 -13.63
CA TRP A 125 32.02 2.77 -13.78
C TRP A 125 31.16 2.42 -12.57
N ARG A 126 30.11 1.64 -12.79
CA ARG A 126 29.31 1.05 -11.71
C ARG A 126 30.05 -0.09 -11.00
N TRP A 127 31.02 -0.72 -11.65
CA TRP A 127 31.71 -1.91 -11.17
C TRP A 127 33.18 -1.62 -10.88
N SER A 128 33.72 -2.20 -9.82
CA SER A 128 35.16 -2.18 -9.53
C SER A 128 35.96 -2.96 -10.58
N LYS A 129 37.28 -2.72 -10.66
CA LYS A 129 38.18 -3.47 -11.55
C LYS A 129 38.04 -4.98 -11.39
N GLU A 130 37.96 -5.45 -10.15
CA GLU A 130 37.80 -6.87 -9.82
C GLU A 130 36.45 -7.40 -10.29
N LYS A 131 35.38 -6.64 -10.04
CA LYS A 131 34.04 -7.02 -10.49
C LYS A 131 33.93 -7.02 -12.02
N MET A 132 34.62 -6.11 -12.69
CA MET A 132 34.72 -6.07 -14.14
C MET A 132 35.40 -7.32 -14.70
N LYS A 133 36.55 -7.72 -14.13
CA LYS A 133 37.24 -8.98 -14.49
C LYS A 133 36.34 -10.19 -14.29
N TRP A 134 35.64 -10.26 -13.16
CA TRP A 134 34.64 -11.31 -12.91
C TRP A 134 33.52 -11.29 -13.98
N GLY A 135 33.06 -10.10 -14.34
CA GLY A 135 32.01 -9.89 -15.34
C GLY A 135 32.38 -10.42 -16.72
N ILE A 136 33.57 -10.10 -17.19
CA ILE A 136 34.13 -10.60 -18.45
C ILE A 136 34.23 -12.13 -18.39
N LYS A 137 34.87 -12.66 -17.34
CA LYS A 137 35.05 -14.12 -17.15
C LYS A 137 33.71 -14.89 -17.16
N ASN A 138 32.66 -14.32 -16.58
CA ASN A 138 31.35 -14.97 -16.44
C ASN A 138 30.35 -14.57 -17.54
N LYS A 139 30.80 -13.85 -18.58
CA LYS A 139 30.00 -13.39 -19.72
C LYS A 139 28.83 -12.47 -19.37
N PHE A 140 28.98 -11.69 -18.29
CA PHE A 140 28.05 -10.64 -17.87
C PHE A 140 28.32 -9.28 -18.52
N ILE A 141 29.44 -9.13 -19.24
CA ILE A 141 29.82 -7.87 -19.90
C ILE A 141 29.62 -7.99 -21.40
N VAL A 142 29.11 -6.92 -22.01
CA VAL A 142 29.01 -6.76 -23.46
C VAL A 142 29.66 -5.44 -23.85
N PHE A 143 30.58 -5.51 -24.82
CA PHE A 143 31.14 -4.36 -25.49
C PHE A 143 30.37 -4.14 -26.79
N LYS A 144 29.74 -2.98 -26.95
CA LYS A 144 28.91 -2.67 -28.14
C LYS A 144 28.94 -1.16 -28.40
N ASN A 145 29.14 -0.77 -29.66
CA ASN A 145 29.12 0.63 -30.09
C ASN A 145 30.00 1.53 -29.20
N GLU A 146 31.26 1.13 -28.99
CA GLU A 146 32.25 1.87 -28.16
C GLU A 146 31.83 2.08 -26.69
N LYS A 147 30.83 1.33 -26.22
CA LYS A 147 30.32 1.38 -24.85
C LYS A 147 30.41 0.02 -24.19
N VAL A 148 30.41 0.05 -22.86
CA VAL A 148 30.44 -1.13 -21.99
C VAL A 148 29.09 -1.27 -21.30
N PHE A 149 28.51 -2.46 -21.40
CA PHE A 149 27.22 -2.80 -20.79
C PHE A 149 27.39 -4.00 -19.86
N SER A 150 26.64 -4.01 -18.76
CA SER A 150 26.37 -5.23 -17.99
C SER A 150 25.07 -5.86 -18.46
N LYS A 151 25.04 -7.19 -18.57
CA LYS A 151 23.80 -7.96 -18.70
C LYS A 151 23.11 -8.02 -17.35
N GLN A 152 21.86 -7.60 -17.31
CA GLN A 152 20.97 -7.83 -16.18
C GLN A 152 20.00 -8.95 -16.56
N TYR A 153 20.14 -10.12 -15.95
CA TYR A 153 19.32 -11.30 -16.24
C TYR A 153 18.00 -11.31 -15.46
N GLN A 154 17.03 -12.12 -15.86
CA GLN A 154 15.75 -12.25 -15.15
C GLN A 154 15.93 -12.90 -13.76
N PHE A 155 16.59 -14.06 -13.71
CA PHE A 155 16.56 -14.95 -12.53
C PHE A 155 17.79 -14.85 -11.62
N VAL A 156 18.86 -14.20 -12.07
CA VAL A 156 20.08 -14.04 -11.27
C VAL A 156 20.51 -12.58 -11.13
N ASP A 157 21.16 -12.28 -10.01
CA ASP A 157 21.78 -11.00 -9.76
C ASP A 157 23.11 -10.83 -10.51
N ASN A 158 23.77 -9.70 -10.29
CA ASN A 158 25.08 -9.42 -10.87
C ASN A 158 26.21 -10.20 -10.21
N GLU A 159 25.93 -11.20 -9.37
CA GLU A 159 26.87 -12.16 -8.78
C GLU A 159 26.55 -13.60 -9.20
N ASN A 160 25.62 -13.77 -10.15
CA ASN A 160 25.11 -15.06 -10.61
C ASN A 160 24.41 -15.87 -9.50
N LYS A 161 23.82 -15.19 -8.51
CA LYS A 161 23.00 -15.80 -7.46
C LYS A 161 21.51 -15.65 -7.82
N PRO A 162 20.68 -16.68 -7.56
CA PRO A 162 19.24 -16.57 -7.76
C PRO A 162 18.66 -15.37 -7.00
N ILE A 163 17.76 -14.64 -7.63
CA ILE A 163 17.15 -13.45 -7.03
C ILE A 163 15.69 -13.29 -7.49
N ASP A 164 14.83 -12.90 -6.56
CA ASP A 164 13.53 -12.32 -6.87
C ASP A 164 13.71 -10.81 -7.14
N ARG A 165 13.29 -10.35 -8.31
CA ARG A 165 13.38 -8.94 -8.69
C ARG A 165 12.33 -8.14 -7.92
N LEU A 166 12.78 -7.43 -6.90
CA LEU A 166 11.95 -6.61 -6.02
C LEU A 166 12.24 -5.12 -6.19
N SER A 167 11.22 -4.29 -6.04
CA SER A 167 11.33 -2.82 -6.02
C SER A 167 10.66 -2.24 -4.78
N VAL A 168 11.12 -1.05 -4.38
CA VAL A 168 10.40 -0.24 -3.39
C VAL A 168 9.15 0.31 -4.06
N PHE A 169 8.03 0.35 -3.33
CA PHE A 169 6.78 0.91 -3.83
C PHE A 169 6.92 2.39 -4.20
N SER A 170 6.27 2.77 -5.29
CA SER A 170 6.09 4.18 -5.67
C SER A 170 5.00 4.82 -4.83
N ASN A 171 5.19 6.09 -4.42
CA ASN A 171 4.10 6.86 -3.84
C ASN A 171 3.09 7.33 -4.90
N LEU A 172 3.39 7.19 -6.20
CA LEU A 172 2.45 7.46 -7.28
C LEU A 172 1.71 6.17 -7.65
N ILE A 173 0.40 6.15 -7.42
CA ILE A 173 -0.49 5.04 -7.78
C ILE A 173 -1.26 5.47 -9.04
N ILE A 174 -0.64 5.26 -10.20
CA ILE A 174 -1.15 5.69 -11.52
C ILE A 174 -1.51 4.51 -12.40
N SER A 175 -2.59 4.61 -13.19
CA SER A 175 -3.18 3.47 -13.92
C SER A 175 -2.53 3.15 -15.26
N GLN A 176 -1.56 3.95 -15.72
CA GLN A 176 -1.18 3.98 -17.14
C GLN A 176 -0.03 3.06 -17.52
N ASN A 177 0.82 2.63 -16.59
CA ASN A 177 2.07 1.93 -16.92
C ASN A 177 2.22 0.53 -16.34
N ASP A 178 1.21 0.02 -15.63
CA ASP A 178 1.26 -1.32 -15.03
C ASP A 178 -0.11 -1.99 -15.15
N SER A 179 -0.14 -3.22 -15.66
CA SER A 179 -1.32 -4.08 -15.72
C SER A 179 -1.99 -4.24 -14.34
N LYS A 180 -1.21 -4.17 -13.24
CA LYS A 180 -1.72 -4.15 -11.86
C LYS A 180 -2.43 -2.83 -11.53
N SER A 181 -1.88 -1.69 -11.98
CA SER A 181 -2.38 -0.36 -11.65
C SER A 181 -3.70 0.05 -12.33
N LYS A 182 -4.06 -0.60 -13.45
CA LYS A 182 -5.41 -0.45 -14.04
C LYS A 182 -6.50 -0.88 -13.07
N LYS A 183 -6.19 -1.76 -12.12
CA LYS A 183 -7.17 -2.31 -11.18
C LYS A 183 -7.49 -1.39 -9.99
N THR A 184 -6.69 -0.36 -9.73
CA THR A 184 -6.93 0.57 -8.61
C THR A 184 -7.77 1.80 -8.99
N MET A 185 -8.32 1.89 -10.20
CA MET A 185 -9.13 3.03 -10.66
C MET A 185 -10.49 3.09 -9.94
N GLY A 186 -11.00 4.28 -9.63
CA GLY A 186 -12.27 4.44 -8.90
C GLY A 186 -13.48 3.78 -9.57
N SER A 187 -13.50 3.73 -10.91
CA SER A 187 -14.53 3.02 -11.68
C SER A 187 -14.59 1.52 -11.37
N ASN A 188 -13.48 0.92 -10.96
CA ASN A 188 -13.43 -0.52 -10.66
C ASN A 188 -14.19 -0.82 -9.38
N GLY A 189 -14.08 0.02 -8.35
CA GLY A 189 -14.91 -0.12 -7.14
C GLY A 189 -16.41 -0.04 -7.47
N THR A 190 -16.81 0.83 -8.41
CA THR A 190 -18.20 0.90 -8.89
C THR A 190 -18.60 -0.35 -9.67
N GLN A 191 -17.70 -0.93 -10.47
CA GLN A 191 -18.01 -2.16 -11.20
C GLN A 191 -18.08 -3.38 -10.27
N GLU A 192 -17.17 -3.49 -9.31
CA GLU A 192 -17.15 -4.56 -8.31
C GLU A 192 -18.44 -4.60 -7.49
N GLN A 193 -18.94 -3.44 -7.03
CA GLN A 193 -20.23 -3.43 -6.32
C GLN A 193 -21.36 -3.84 -7.26
N LYS A 194 -21.37 -3.39 -8.52
CA LYS A 194 -22.41 -3.77 -9.48
C LYS A 194 -22.43 -5.26 -9.71
N ASP A 195 -21.27 -5.90 -9.78
CA ASP A 195 -21.19 -7.36 -9.96
C ASP A 195 -21.73 -8.11 -8.72
N ILE A 196 -21.64 -7.54 -7.52
CA ILE A 196 -22.19 -8.11 -6.27
C ILE A 196 -23.69 -7.82 -6.11
N PHE A 197 -24.15 -6.64 -6.55
CA PHE A 197 -25.49 -6.12 -6.33
C PHE A 197 -26.36 -6.13 -7.60
N ASN A 198 -26.23 -7.13 -8.47
CA ASN A 198 -27.10 -7.29 -9.65
C ASN A 198 -27.17 -6.05 -10.56
N ASN A 199 -26.00 -5.49 -10.85
CA ASN A 199 -25.79 -4.29 -11.65
C ASN A 199 -26.33 -2.99 -11.02
N LEU A 200 -26.75 -3.02 -9.75
CA LEU A 200 -27.19 -1.84 -9.01
C LEU A 200 -26.00 -1.05 -8.45
N LYS A 201 -26.12 0.27 -8.52
CA LYS A 201 -25.21 1.21 -7.85
C LYS A 201 -25.79 1.54 -6.47
N VAL A 202 -25.42 0.74 -5.46
CA VAL A 202 -25.92 0.89 -4.08
C VAL A 202 -25.10 1.85 -3.22
N PHE A 203 -23.89 2.21 -3.66
CA PHE A 203 -23.02 3.17 -2.99
C PHE A 203 -22.33 4.06 -4.02
N ASP A 204 -22.12 5.34 -3.69
CA ASP A 204 -21.63 6.31 -4.67
C ASP A 204 -20.14 6.19 -4.98
N HIS A 205 -19.34 6.02 -3.93
CA HIS A 205 -17.89 6.10 -4.02
C HIS A 205 -17.19 4.93 -3.33
N PRO A 206 -17.49 3.68 -3.72
CA PRO A 206 -16.77 2.53 -3.17
C PRO A 206 -15.30 2.62 -3.57
N LYS A 207 -14.40 2.40 -2.61
CA LYS A 207 -12.97 2.24 -2.93
C LYS A 207 -12.77 0.92 -3.70
N PRO A 208 -11.87 0.87 -4.71
CA PRO A 208 -11.57 -0.36 -5.44
C PRO A 208 -10.91 -1.41 -4.54
N LEU A 209 -11.23 -2.69 -4.75
CA LEU A 209 -10.69 -3.80 -3.97
C LEU A 209 -9.16 -3.83 -4.01
N ASP A 210 -8.59 -3.73 -5.20
CA ASP A 210 -7.14 -3.81 -5.40
C ASP A 210 -6.37 -2.65 -4.77
N LEU A 211 -6.99 -1.47 -4.63
CA LEU A 211 -6.37 -0.36 -3.90
C LEU A 211 -6.22 -0.71 -2.41
N ILE A 212 -7.26 -1.26 -1.79
CA ILE A 212 -7.21 -1.60 -0.37
C ILE A 212 -6.30 -2.80 -0.13
N LYS A 213 -6.28 -3.80 -1.04
CA LYS A 213 -5.32 -4.91 -1.00
C LYS A 213 -3.88 -4.41 -1.04
N PHE A 214 -3.58 -3.48 -1.95
CA PHE A 214 -2.28 -2.83 -2.04
C PHE A 214 -1.88 -2.20 -0.70
N LEU A 215 -2.75 -1.38 -0.10
CA LEU A 215 -2.46 -0.70 1.17
C LEU A 215 -2.22 -1.67 2.32
N ILE A 216 -3.02 -2.73 2.45
CA ILE A 216 -2.85 -3.74 3.50
C ILE A 216 -1.52 -4.50 3.32
N ASN A 217 -1.15 -4.82 2.08
CA ASN A 217 0.07 -5.57 1.77
C ASN A 217 1.37 -4.75 1.88
N LEU A 218 1.29 -3.43 2.04
CA LEU A 218 2.46 -2.62 2.40
C LEU A 218 3.10 -3.14 3.69
N SER A 219 2.30 -3.64 4.64
CA SER A 219 2.79 -4.29 5.86
C SER A 219 2.96 -5.79 5.63
N PRO A 220 4.17 -6.37 5.84
CA PRO A 220 4.45 -7.80 5.63
C PRO A 220 3.93 -8.68 6.79
N ASN A 221 2.70 -8.45 7.24
CA ASN A 221 2.10 -9.16 8.38
C ASN A 221 0.83 -9.90 7.96
N LYS A 222 0.98 -11.20 7.71
CA LYS A 222 -0.12 -12.10 7.37
C LYS A 222 -1.11 -12.38 8.52
N ASN A 223 -0.80 -11.93 9.75
CA ASN A 223 -1.66 -12.06 10.92
C ASN A 223 -2.16 -10.69 11.42
N ALA A 224 -2.12 -9.66 10.56
CA ALA A 224 -2.48 -8.31 10.93
C ALA A 224 -3.94 -8.20 11.41
N ARG A 225 -4.16 -7.25 12.32
CA ARG A 225 -5.51 -6.80 12.71
C ARG A 225 -5.79 -5.49 11.99
N VAL A 226 -6.73 -5.52 11.07
CA VAL A 226 -7.12 -4.37 10.25
C VAL A 226 -8.35 -3.72 10.87
N LEU A 227 -8.27 -2.41 11.13
CA LEU A 227 -9.39 -1.61 11.60
C LEU A 227 -9.74 -0.57 10.54
N ASP A 228 -11.01 -0.50 10.19
CA ASP A 228 -11.57 0.56 9.36
C ASP A 228 -12.82 1.11 10.03
N PHE A 229 -12.71 2.31 10.58
CA PHE A 229 -13.78 2.97 11.33
C PHE A 229 -14.63 3.91 10.46
N PHE A 230 -14.45 3.87 9.14
CA PHE A 230 -15.27 4.55 8.13
C PHE A 230 -15.59 3.58 6.99
N ALA A 231 -16.13 2.42 7.33
CA ALA A 231 -16.14 1.27 6.42
C ALA A 231 -16.95 1.47 5.13
N GLY A 232 -17.96 2.34 5.14
CA GLY A 232 -18.76 2.68 3.94
C GLY A 232 -19.27 1.43 3.23
N SER A 233 -18.84 1.18 2.00
CA SER A 233 -19.26 -0.01 1.23
C SER A 233 -18.71 -1.35 1.74
N GLY A 234 -17.82 -1.39 2.74
CA GLY A 234 -17.25 -2.63 3.28
C GLY A 234 -16.11 -3.22 2.43
N THR A 235 -15.44 -2.40 1.60
CA THR A 235 -14.34 -2.87 0.73
C THR A 235 -13.18 -3.43 1.55
N THR A 236 -12.88 -2.86 2.73
CA THR A 236 -11.75 -3.29 3.56
C THR A 236 -11.86 -4.74 4.03
N ALA A 237 -13.03 -5.20 4.48
CA ALA A 237 -13.19 -6.60 4.86
C ALA A 237 -13.11 -7.54 3.65
N HIS A 238 -13.67 -7.14 2.50
CA HIS A 238 -13.50 -7.88 1.26
C HIS A 238 -12.00 -8.04 0.91
N ALA A 239 -11.21 -6.96 0.96
CA ALA A 239 -9.78 -7.01 0.70
C ALA A 239 -9.03 -7.95 1.66
N VAL A 240 -9.37 -7.93 2.95
CA VAL A 240 -8.77 -8.82 3.95
C VAL A 240 -9.05 -10.29 3.64
N TRP A 241 -10.30 -10.63 3.29
CA TRP A 241 -10.66 -12.01 2.96
C TRP A 241 -9.99 -12.50 1.67
N ASP A 242 -9.92 -11.64 0.67
CA ASP A 242 -9.25 -11.94 -0.60
C ASP A 242 -7.74 -12.17 -0.38
N LEU A 243 -7.07 -11.30 0.38
CA LEU A 243 -5.66 -11.48 0.73
C LEU A 243 -5.39 -12.77 1.51
N ASN A 244 -6.20 -13.08 2.51
CA ASN A 244 -6.04 -14.33 3.27
C ASN A 244 -6.19 -15.57 2.39
N ARG A 245 -7.10 -15.54 1.42
CA ARG A 245 -7.26 -16.61 0.43
C ARG A 245 -6.04 -16.71 -0.50
N GLU A 246 -5.57 -15.58 -1.00
CA GLU A 246 -4.44 -15.52 -1.96
C GLU A 246 -3.12 -15.99 -1.35
N ASP A 247 -2.82 -15.59 -0.12
CA ASP A 247 -1.51 -15.79 0.49
C ASP A 247 -1.50 -16.74 1.69
N GLY A 248 -2.64 -17.37 2.00
CA GLY A 248 -2.81 -18.25 3.16
C GLY A 248 -2.69 -17.53 4.50
N GLY A 249 -2.90 -16.21 4.53
CA GLY A 249 -2.84 -15.40 5.74
C GLY A 249 -4.02 -15.62 6.68
N ASN A 250 -3.87 -15.09 7.90
CA ASN A 250 -4.88 -15.10 8.96
C ASN A 250 -5.09 -13.68 9.51
N ARG A 251 -5.20 -12.70 8.60
CA ARG A 251 -5.54 -11.33 8.97
C ARG A 251 -6.97 -11.28 9.50
N SER A 252 -7.21 -10.48 10.53
CA SER A 252 -8.55 -10.19 11.05
C SER A 252 -8.95 -8.76 10.72
N VAL A 253 -10.25 -8.51 10.60
CA VAL A 253 -10.80 -7.20 10.27
C VAL A 253 -11.90 -6.80 11.23
N THR A 254 -11.93 -5.54 11.62
CA THR A 254 -13.03 -4.90 12.34
C THR A 254 -13.46 -3.67 11.55
N LEU A 255 -14.74 -3.62 11.21
CA LEU A 255 -15.35 -2.51 10.51
C LEU A 255 -16.26 -1.74 11.46
N VAL A 256 -16.20 -0.41 11.41
CA VAL A 256 -17.19 0.47 12.02
C VAL A 256 -17.74 1.37 10.93
N THR A 257 -19.06 1.50 10.88
CA THR A 257 -19.76 2.41 10.00
C THR A 257 -21.01 2.91 10.69
N ASN A 258 -21.40 4.15 10.40
CA ASN A 258 -22.76 4.57 10.73
C ASN A 258 -23.75 3.82 9.82
N ASN A 259 -25.01 3.74 10.26
CA ASN A 259 -26.09 3.19 9.44
C ASN A 259 -26.93 4.31 8.78
N GLU A 260 -26.30 5.46 8.52
CA GLU A 260 -26.93 6.58 7.84
C GLU A 260 -27.43 6.12 6.46
N ASN A 261 -28.66 6.48 6.09
CA ASN A 261 -29.31 6.05 4.85
C ASN A 261 -29.30 4.52 4.63
N GLY A 262 -29.19 3.73 5.72
CA GLY A 262 -29.10 2.28 5.65
C GLY A 262 -27.77 1.75 5.11
N ILE A 263 -26.70 2.54 5.03
CA ILE A 263 -25.40 2.11 4.51
C ILE A 263 -24.90 0.86 5.23
N GLY A 264 -24.86 0.87 6.56
CA GLY A 264 -24.39 -0.25 7.37
C GLY A 264 -25.13 -1.56 7.09
N LYS A 265 -26.46 -1.54 7.05
CA LYS A 265 -27.31 -2.74 6.86
C LYS A 265 -27.45 -3.14 5.38
N ASN A 266 -27.82 -2.19 4.53
CA ASN A 266 -28.21 -2.45 3.13
C ASN A 266 -27.02 -2.47 2.16
N VAL A 267 -25.87 -1.92 2.55
CA VAL A 267 -24.67 -1.87 1.70
C VAL A 267 -23.53 -2.67 2.32
N THR A 268 -23.03 -2.28 3.49
CA THR A 268 -21.84 -2.90 4.11
C THR A 268 -22.11 -4.35 4.46
N TYR A 269 -23.13 -4.60 5.29
CA TYR A 269 -23.49 -5.95 5.73
C TYR A 269 -23.93 -6.80 4.54
N GLU A 270 -24.82 -6.29 3.69
CA GLU A 270 -25.31 -7.03 2.53
C GLU A 270 -24.19 -7.41 1.55
N ARG A 271 -23.23 -6.52 1.27
CA ARG A 271 -22.05 -6.85 0.45
C ARG A 271 -21.30 -8.04 1.04
N LEU A 272 -20.99 -7.95 2.34
CA LEU A 272 -20.19 -8.96 3.02
C LEU A 272 -20.94 -10.28 3.17
N HIS A 273 -22.25 -10.23 3.42
CA HIS A 273 -23.13 -11.39 3.47
C HIS A 273 -23.13 -12.13 2.12
N ARG A 274 -23.33 -11.39 1.02
CA ARG A 274 -23.29 -11.93 -0.36
C ARG A 274 -21.99 -12.64 -0.68
N ILE A 275 -20.85 -11.99 -0.50
CA ILE A 275 -19.56 -12.57 -0.88
C ILE A 275 -19.09 -13.65 0.11
N SER A 276 -19.57 -13.64 1.36
CA SER A 276 -19.25 -14.68 2.34
C SER A 276 -20.05 -15.96 2.10
N LEU A 277 -21.37 -15.84 1.93
CA LEU A 277 -22.28 -16.99 1.84
C LEU A 277 -22.64 -17.39 0.40
N GLY A 278 -22.32 -16.55 -0.59
CA GLY A 278 -22.70 -16.77 -1.99
C GLY A 278 -24.17 -16.50 -2.29
N LYS A 279 -24.85 -15.75 -1.42
CA LYS A 279 -26.26 -15.37 -1.58
C LYS A 279 -26.57 -14.10 -0.82
N SER A 280 -27.55 -13.33 -1.27
CA SER A 280 -28.09 -12.17 -0.57
C SER A 280 -28.94 -12.53 0.63
N THR A 281 -29.26 -11.54 1.47
CA THR A 281 -30.11 -11.75 2.66
C THR A 281 -31.52 -12.22 2.34
N ASP A 282 -32.03 -11.97 1.14
CA ASP A 282 -33.31 -12.48 0.64
C ASP A 282 -33.20 -13.89 0.02
N GLY A 283 -32.01 -14.49 -0.01
CA GLY A 283 -31.75 -15.84 -0.50
C GLY A 283 -31.36 -15.95 -1.97
N ASN A 284 -31.27 -14.84 -2.72
CA ASN A 284 -30.86 -14.88 -4.12
C ASN A 284 -29.34 -15.17 -4.29
N ALA A 285 -29.02 -16.19 -5.07
CA ALA A 285 -27.64 -16.63 -5.37
C ALA A 285 -27.24 -16.39 -6.84
N ASN A 286 -27.97 -15.53 -7.56
CA ASN A 286 -27.70 -15.20 -8.95
C ASN A 286 -27.19 -13.77 -9.06
N PHE A 287 -25.87 -13.60 -8.94
CA PHE A 287 -25.19 -12.31 -9.14
C PHE A 287 -23.79 -12.53 -9.75
N LYS A 288 -23.42 -11.64 -10.67
CA LYS A 288 -22.27 -11.77 -11.57
C LYS A 288 -20.91 -11.97 -10.88
N TRP A 289 -20.77 -11.56 -9.63
CA TRP A 289 -19.55 -11.82 -8.86
C TRP A 289 -19.26 -13.32 -8.72
N LEU A 290 -20.30 -14.18 -8.60
CA LEU A 290 -20.15 -15.63 -8.49
C LEU A 290 -19.65 -16.30 -9.78
N ASP A 291 -19.79 -15.66 -10.94
CA ASP A 291 -19.30 -16.21 -12.22
C ASP A 291 -17.79 -16.43 -12.22
N LYS A 292 -17.06 -15.74 -11.34
CA LYS A 292 -15.59 -15.76 -11.28
C LYS A 292 -15.02 -15.99 -9.89
N ASN A 293 -15.87 -16.09 -8.87
CA ASN A 293 -15.44 -16.15 -7.48
C ASN A 293 -16.25 -17.16 -6.69
N GLU A 294 -15.56 -17.90 -5.83
CA GLU A 294 -16.19 -18.73 -4.81
C GLU A 294 -16.47 -17.89 -3.55
N PRO A 295 -17.55 -18.18 -2.81
CA PRO A 295 -17.82 -17.53 -1.53
C PRO A 295 -16.68 -17.70 -0.53
N TYR A 296 -16.43 -16.68 0.30
CA TYR A 296 -15.33 -16.70 1.27
C TYR A 296 -15.57 -17.62 2.47
N GLN A 297 -16.82 -17.97 2.77
CA GLN A 297 -17.19 -18.74 3.97
C GLN A 297 -16.65 -18.10 5.26
N ALA A 298 -16.59 -16.76 5.28
CA ALA A 298 -16.02 -15.98 6.37
C ALA A 298 -17.09 -15.65 7.43
N PRO A 299 -16.83 -15.90 8.72
CA PRO A 299 -17.80 -15.62 9.76
C PRO A 299 -18.04 -14.11 9.89
N LEU A 300 -19.30 -13.69 9.88
CA LEU A 300 -19.72 -12.31 10.09
C LEU A 300 -20.35 -12.18 11.47
N LYS A 301 -19.66 -11.48 12.36
CA LYS A 301 -20.20 -11.04 13.65
C LYS A 301 -20.57 -9.57 13.52
N VAL A 302 -21.85 -9.27 13.69
CA VAL A 302 -22.39 -7.92 13.55
C VAL A 302 -22.94 -7.47 14.89
N TYR A 303 -22.57 -6.27 15.28
CA TYR A 303 -23.02 -5.64 16.52
C TYR A 303 -23.62 -4.28 16.18
N GLU A 304 -24.80 -3.99 16.72
CA GLU A 304 -25.40 -2.66 16.63
C GLU A 304 -24.98 -1.88 17.88
N THR A 305 -24.32 -0.75 17.68
CA THR A 305 -23.99 0.14 18.79
C THR A 305 -25.21 1.00 19.09
N LYS A 306 -25.58 1.09 20.37
CA LYS A 306 -26.59 2.04 20.84
C LYS A 306 -25.87 3.24 21.42
N GLN A 307 -26.32 4.44 21.07
CA GLN A 307 -25.89 5.69 21.67
C GLN A 307 -26.96 6.18 22.62
N PHE A 308 -26.54 6.71 23.76
CA PHE A 308 -27.43 7.29 24.75
C PHE A 308 -26.92 8.68 25.08
N SER A 309 -27.80 9.67 24.93
CA SER A 309 -27.49 11.02 25.37
C SER A 309 -27.50 11.06 26.88
N ILE A 310 -26.37 11.45 27.47
CA ILE A 310 -26.27 11.76 28.89
C ILE A 310 -26.33 13.28 29.00
N ASP A 311 -27.42 13.82 29.54
CA ASP A 311 -27.47 15.25 29.85
C ASP A 311 -26.44 15.56 30.95
N ILE A 312 -25.61 16.57 30.72
CA ILE A 312 -24.57 16.98 31.66
C ILE A 312 -25.16 17.49 32.97
N ASN A 313 -26.40 17.98 32.95
CA ASN A 313 -27.13 18.49 34.11
C ASN A 313 -27.74 17.38 34.98
N ASN A 314 -27.83 16.14 34.47
CA ASN A 314 -28.33 15.02 35.27
C ASN A 314 -27.41 14.78 36.46
N SER A 315 -28.02 14.45 37.60
CA SER A 315 -27.30 14.05 38.80
C SER A 315 -26.45 12.81 38.51
N LEU A 316 -25.36 12.66 39.25
CA LEU A 316 -24.48 11.49 39.11
C LEU A 316 -25.24 10.17 39.32
N GLU A 317 -26.24 10.18 40.20
CA GLU A 317 -27.12 9.03 40.46
C GLU A 317 -27.98 8.69 39.25
N GLU A 318 -28.57 9.68 38.57
CA GLU A 318 -29.34 9.47 37.33
C GLU A 318 -28.46 8.94 36.19
N LYS A 319 -27.25 9.49 36.03
CA LYS A 319 -26.27 9.02 35.03
C LYS A 319 -25.84 7.58 35.30
N THR A 320 -25.64 7.24 36.58
CA THR A 320 -25.26 5.90 37.04
C THR A 320 -26.39 4.90 36.80
N ASN A 321 -27.61 5.25 37.18
CA ASN A 321 -28.79 4.41 36.96
C ASN A 321 -29.04 4.17 35.46
N LEU A 322 -28.88 5.21 34.62
CA LEU A 322 -28.99 5.06 33.16
C LEU A 322 -27.90 4.12 32.63
N PHE A 323 -26.63 4.31 33.01
CA PHE A 323 -25.54 3.45 32.59
C PHE A 323 -25.74 1.99 32.98
N ILE A 324 -26.12 1.72 34.24
CA ILE A 324 -26.41 0.36 34.73
C ILE A 324 -27.53 -0.27 33.92
N LYS A 325 -28.65 0.44 33.75
CA LYS A 325 -29.80 -0.03 32.99
C LYS A 325 -29.40 -0.40 31.56
N GLU A 326 -28.72 0.51 30.86
CA GLU A 326 -28.33 0.28 29.47
C GLU A 326 -27.31 -0.85 29.34
N MET A 327 -26.36 -1.00 30.27
CA MET A 327 -25.40 -2.10 30.28
C MET A 327 -26.04 -3.47 30.55
N GLN A 328 -27.03 -3.51 31.46
CA GLN A 328 -27.85 -4.71 31.70
C GLN A 328 -28.63 -5.09 30.43
N GLU A 329 -29.25 -4.11 29.76
CA GLU A 329 -30.02 -4.33 28.53
C GLU A 329 -29.14 -4.70 27.31
N LEU A 330 -27.94 -4.14 27.18
CA LEU A 330 -27.04 -4.36 26.04
C LEU A 330 -26.21 -5.64 26.13
N ALA A 331 -25.66 -5.93 27.31
CA ALA A 331 -24.63 -6.96 27.48
C ALA A 331 -25.10 -8.15 28.31
N ASN A 332 -26.34 -8.13 28.81
CA ASN A 332 -26.86 -9.10 29.79
C ASN A 332 -25.92 -9.26 30.99
N VAL A 333 -25.23 -8.18 31.36
CA VAL A 333 -24.30 -8.12 32.49
C VAL A 333 -25.10 -7.65 33.69
N ASN A 334 -25.16 -8.47 34.74
CA ASN A 334 -25.79 -8.07 35.99
C ASN A 334 -24.84 -7.15 36.77
N LEU A 335 -24.89 -5.85 36.50
CA LEU A 335 -24.28 -4.82 37.34
C LEU A 335 -25.25 -4.55 38.49
N ASP A 336 -24.98 -5.11 39.66
CA ASP A 336 -25.79 -4.87 40.83
C ASP A 336 -25.50 -3.44 41.36
N LYS A 337 -26.47 -2.74 41.96
CA LYS A 337 -26.22 -1.39 42.53
C LYS A 337 -25.18 -1.38 43.66
N LYS A 338 -24.79 -2.57 44.13
CA LYS A 338 -23.74 -2.82 45.11
C LYS A 338 -22.34 -3.06 44.51
N ASP A 339 -22.22 -3.27 43.20
CA ASP A 339 -20.89 -3.27 42.56
C ASP A 339 -20.25 -1.89 42.80
N ASP A 340 -18.95 -1.88 43.07
CA ASP A 340 -18.21 -0.69 43.52
C ASP A 340 -18.66 0.56 42.74
N ASN A 341 -19.37 1.46 43.42
CA ASN A 341 -19.72 2.76 42.86
C ASN A 341 -18.48 3.47 42.32
N GLU A 342 -17.30 3.19 42.88
CA GLU A 342 -16.00 3.63 42.36
C GLU A 342 -15.70 3.11 40.95
N ARG A 343 -16.03 1.86 40.63
CA ARG A 343 -15.82 1.25 39.31
C ARG A 343 -16.76 1.83 38.26
N ILE A 344 -18.03 2.05 38.62
CA ILE A 344 -19.00 2.68 37.73
C ILE A 344 -18.63 4.16 37.52
N LEU A 345 -18.27 4.87 38.60
CA LEU A 345 -17.77 6.23 38.54
C LEU A 345 -16.48 6.34 37.74
N TYR A 346 -15.59 5.36 37.83
CA TYR A 346 -14.38 5.27 37.02
C TYR A 346 -14.73 5.20 35.53
N TYR A 347 -15.62 4.29 35.11
CA TYR A 347 -16.02 4.20 33.70
C TYR A 347 -16.75 5.47 33.22
N LEU A 348 -17.64 6.04 34.03
CA LEU A 348 -18.29 7.32 33.71
C LEU A 348 -17.28 8.45 33.56
N LYS A 349 -16.23 8.50 34.40
CA LYS A 349 -15.11 9.46 34.28
C LYS A 349 -14.29 9.26 33.01
N GLN A 350 -14.12 8.03 32.53
CA GLN A 350 -13.48 7.74 31.25
C GLN A 350 -14.33 8.12 30.03
N LEU A 351 -15.65 8.30 30.20
CA LEU A 351 -16.59 8.70 29.14
C LEU A 351 -16.77 10.21 29.00
N TYR A 352 -16.30 11.02 29.97
CA TYR A 352 -16.16 12.44 29.73
C TYR A 352 -15.09 12.63 28.67
N SER A 353 -15.36 13.47 27.67
CA SER A 353 -14.31 13.93 26.77
C SER A 353 -13.18 14.49 27.62
N LEU A 354 -11.93 14.23 27.22
CA LEU A 354 -10.83 15.12 27.62
C LEU A 354 -11.34 16.54 27.40
N LYS A 355 -11.42 17.34 28.47
CA LYS A 355 -11.75 18.76 28.32
C LYS A 355 -10.79 19.32 27.29
N ASN A 356 -11.30 20.08 26.33
CA ASN A 356 -10.42 20.88 25.48
C ASN A 356 -9.60 21.78 26.40
N ASP A 357 -8.27 21.67 26.32
CA ASP A 357 -7.34 22.63 26.91
C ASP A 357 -7.38 23.96 26.12
N GLU A 358 -8.56 24.55 25.95
CA GLU A 358 -8.74 25.86 25.28
C GLU A 358 -8.98 27.02 26.27
N ASP A 359 -8.97 26.78 27.59
CA ASP A 359 -9.21 27.81 28.60
C ASP A 359 -7.99 28.10 29.51
N GLN A 360 -6.77 27.97 29.01
CA GLN A 360 -5.57 28.55 29.65
C GLN A 360 -4.58 29.09 28.62
N ASN A 361 -4.86 30.26 28.05
CA ASN A 361 -3.88 31.34 27.80
C ASN A 361 -4.56 32.58 27.17
N GLU A 362 -5.45 33.22 27.93
CA GLU A 362 -5.51 34.69 27.97
C GLU A 362 -4.85 35.13 29.28
N ALA A 363 -3.53 35.37 29.25
CA ALA A 363 -2.82 36.31 30.11
C ALA A 363 -1.32 36.37 29.74
N ASN A 364 -0.96 37.46 29.05
CA ASN A 364 0.37 38.02 28.78
C ASN A 364 1.27 37.35 27.74
#